data_AF-A0A7S0V204-F1
#
_entry.id   AF-A0A7S0V204-F1
#
_cell.length_a   1.000
_cell.length_b   1.000
_cell.length_c   1.000
_cell.angle_alpha   90.00
_cell.angle_beta   90.00
_cell.angle_gamma   90.00
#
_symmetry.space_group_name_H-M   'P 1'
#
loop_
_entity.id
_entity.type
_entity.pdbx_description
1 polymer ?
#
loop_
_entity_poly.entity_id
_entity_poly.type
_entity_poly.pdbx_seq_one_letter_code
_entity_poly.pdbx_strand_id
1 'polypeptide(L)'
;MPSKRHSSRSDKDRVSDFERRSNPKSREQQELLQEMRAHAKKLEEERSREDPRLTFSTPEFKEAQRVFTDNFKKNFGRPVEWELVREFPWSTPTLRRIETVASSSLPSES
;
A
#
# COMPACT_ATOMS: atom_id res chain seq x y z
N MET A 1 22.69 1.18 7.63
CA MET A 1 22.25 2.39 6.88
C MET A 1 21.20 3.13 7.69
N PRO A 2 21.32 4.45 7.95
CA PRO A 2 20.32 5.17 8.73
C PRO A 2 19.08 5.45 7.88
N SER A 3 17.95 4.92 8.33
CA SER A 3 16.62 5.17 7.75
C SER A 3 16.29 6.67 7.86
N LYS A 4 16.08 7.34 6.71
CA LYS A 4 15.59 8.72 6.65
C LYS A 4 14.20 8.74 7.29
N ARG A 5 14.13 9.16 8.55
CA ARG A 5 12.85 9.40 9.23
C ARG A 5 12.14 10.51 8.46
N HIS A 6 11.04 10.17 7.78
CA HIS A 6 10.14 11.19 7.24
C HIS A 6 9.66 12.02 8.43
N SER A 7 10.00 13.30 8.44
CA SER A 7 9.57 14.26 9.47
C SER A 7 8.04 14.27 9.50
N SER A 8 7.45 13.66 10.54
CA SER A 8 6.01 13.54 10.82
C SER A 8 5.34 14.87 11.20
N ARG A 9 5.85 15.98 10.69
CA ARG A 9 5.35 17.31 10.97
C ARG A 9 4.24 17.62 9.96
N SER A 10 3.07 18.05 10.45
CA SER A 10 1.94 18.36 9.59
C SER A 10 2.31 19.50 8.65
N ASP A 11 1.92 19.40 7.39
CA ASP A 11 2.21 20.43 6.39
C ASP A 11 1.59 21.79 6.80
N LYS A 12 0.47 21.76 7.53
CA LYS A 12 -0.14 22.93 8.17
C LYS A 12 0.78 23.61 9.19
N ASP A 13 1.53 22.84 9.98
CA ASP A 13 2.46 23.38 10.97
C ASP A 13 3.64 24.09 10.29
N ARG A 14 4.07 23.58 9.11
CA ARG A 14 5.14 24.20 8.33
C ARG A 14 4.72 25.54 7.75
N VAL A 15 3.49 25.63 7.23
CA VAL A 15 2.92 26.88 6.72
C VAL A 15 2.78 27.90 7.85
N SER A 16 2.23 27.50 8.99
CA SER A 16 2.05 28.36 10.18
C SER A 16 3.38 28.91 10.71
N ASP A 17 4.39 28.05 10.83
CA ASP A 17 5.74 28.46 11.22
C ASP A 17 6.38 29.45 10.24
N PHE A 18 6.12 29.29 8.94
CA PHE A 18 6.65 30.18 7.91
C PHE A 18 5.93 31.52 7.95
N GLU A 19 4.61 31.52 8.10
CA GLU A 19 3.79 32.73 8.24
C GLU A 19 4.25 33.58 9.43
N ARG A 20 4.50 32.94 10.58
CA ARG A 20 5.00 33.62 11.79
C ARG A 20 6.37 34.27 11.62
N ARG A 21 7.22 33.73 10.74
CA ARG A 21 8.60 34.23 10.49
C ARG A 21 8.69 35.14 9.27
N SER A 22 7.67 35.15 8.43
CA SER A 22 7.65 35.93 7.19
C SER A 22 7.55 37.44 7.47
N ASN A 23 8.19 38.23 6.63
CA ASN A 23 8.06 39.67 6.64
C ASN A 23 6.87 40.09 5.76
N PRO A 24 5.85 40.77 6.30
CA PRO A 24 4.68 41.20 5.54
C PRO A 24 4.99 42.21 4.42
N LYS A 25 6.17 42.83 4.45
CA LYS A 25 6.59 43.81 3.44
C LYS A 25 7.39 43.21 2.28
N SER A 26 7.79 41.94 2.36
CA SER A 26 8.54 41.28 1.29
C SER A 26 7.57 40.58 0.33
N ARG A 27 7.52 41.07 -0.92
CA ARG A 27 6.64 40.53 -1.97
C ARG A 27 6.91 39.05 -2.25
N GLU A 28 8.17 38.65 -2.35
CA GLU A 28 8.58 37.27 -2.61
C GLU A 28 8.13 36.31 -1.49
N GLN A 29 8.21 36.76 -0.23
CA GLN A 29 7.77 35.94 0.91
C GLN A 29 6.24 35.80 0.97
N GLN A 30 5.50 36.84 0.53
CA GLN A 30 4.05 36.79 0.41
C GLN A 30 3.59 35.87 -0.73
N GLU A 31 4.28 35.92 -1.89
CA GLU A 31 4.01 35.03 -3.02
C GLU A 31 4.29 33.57 -2.64
N LEU A 32 5.41 33.29 -1.97
CA LEU A 32 5.72 31.95 -1.46
C LEU A 32 4.70 31.47 -0.42
N LEU A 33 4.21 32.35 0.47
CA LEU A 33 3.16 32.01 1.43
C LEU A 33 1.85 31.59 0.74
N GLN A 34 1.47 32.29 -0.32
CA GLN A 34 0.28 31.93 -1.10
C GLN A 34 0.45 30.56 -1.76
N GLU A 35 1.60 30.30 -2.35
CA GLU A 35 1.91 29.01 -2.97
C GLU A 35 1.89 27.87 -1.94
N MET A 36 2.53 28.08 -0.77
CA MET A 36 2.53 27.11 0.32
C MET A 36 1.12 26.79 0.83
N ARG A 37 0.25 27.80 0.94
CA ARG A 37 -1.17 27.61 1.31
C ARG A 37 -1.95 26.83 0.26
N ALA A 38 -1.76 27.15 -1.02
CA ALA A 38 -2.40 26.44 -2.12
C ALA A 38 -1.98 24.97 -2.15
N HIS A 39 -0.69 24.69 -1.95
CA HIS A 39 -0.15 23.34 -1.92
C HIS A 39 -0.66 22.54 -0.72
N ALA A 40 -0.70 23.14 0.47
CA ALA A 40 -1.25 22.50 1.67
C ALA A 40 -2.73 22.13 1.50
N LYS A 41 -3.52 23.00 0.87
CA LYS A 41 -4.93 22.74 0.54
C LYS A 41 -5.09 21.60 -0.46
N LYS A 42 -4.26 21.57 -1.52
CA LYS A 42 -4.28 20.52 -2.54
C LYS A 42 -3.97 19.15 -1.93
N LEU A 43 -2.95 19.07 -1.08
CA LEU A 43 -2.60 17.83 -0.37
C LEU A 43 -3.71 17.35 0.57
N GLU A 44 -4.42 18.26 1.23
CA GLU A 44 -5.57 17.90 2.06
C GLU A 44 -6.73 17.36 1.23
N GLU A 45 -6.99 17.94 0.06
CA GLU A 45 -7.98 17.44 -0.88
C GLU A 45 -7.61 16.06 -1.44
N GLU A 46 -6.35 15.84 -1.81
CA GLU A 46 -5.85 14.53 -2.25
C GLU A 46 -5.98 13.48 -1.15
N ARG A 47 -5.58 13.79 0.10
CA ARG A 47 -5.76 12.90 1.25
C ARG A 47 -7.23 12.59 1.54
N SER A 48 -8.14 13.54 1.30
CA SER A 48 -9.58 13.32 1.50
C SER A 48 -10.21 12.42 0.42
N ARG A 49 -9.57 12.34 -0.75
CA ARG A 49 -10.00 11.50 -1.88
C ARG A 49 -9.35 10.12 -1.88
N GLU A 50 -8.24 9.95 -1.16
CA GLU A 50 -7.62 8.66 -0.93
C GLU A 50 -8.55 7.79 -0.05
N ASP A 51 -9.05 6.68 -0.61
CA ASP A 51 -9.80 5.70 0.19
C ASP A 51 -8.84 5.14 1.26
N PRO A 52 -9.15 5.25 2.56
CA PRO A 52 -8.31 4.75 3.65
C PRO A 52 -8.04 3.23 3.55
N ARG A 53 -8.83 2.48 2.76
CA ARG A 53 -8.58 1.06 2.47
C ARG A 53 -7.53 0.84 1.37
N LEU A 54 -7.26 1.85 0.54
CA LEU A 54 -6.29 1.78 -0.57
C LEU A 54 -4.91 2.33 -0.21
N THR A 55 -4.76 2.99 0.94
CA THR A 55 -3.47 3.54 1.38
C THR A 55 -2.68 2.47 2.12
N PHE A 56 -1.60 2.00 1.49
CA PHE A 56 -0.62 1.01 1.99
C PHE A 56 0.05 1.39 3.35
N SER A 57 -0.27 2.55 3.92
CA SER A 57 0.36 3.10 5.12
C SER A 57 -0.51 3.01 6.37
N THR A 58 -1.78 2.59 6.26
CA THR A 58 -2.67 2.43 7.42
C THR A 58 -2.18 1.29 8.33
N PRO A 59 -2.36 1.43 9.66
CA PRO A 59 -2.00 0.38 10.60
C PRO A 59 -2.74 -0.94 10.29
N GLU A 60 -3.99 -0.85 9.86
CA GLU A 60 -4.83 -2.00 9.49
C GLU A 60 -4.25 -2.77 8.28
N PHE A 61 -3.77 -2.05 7.26
CA PHE A 61 -3.13 -2.67 6.10
C PHE A 61 -1.80 -3.34 6.46
N LYS A 62 -0.99 -2.71 7.33
CA LYS A 62 0.27 -3.29 7.79
C LYS A 62 0.05 -4.55 8.62
N GLU A 63 -0.99 -4.59 9.44
CA GLU A 63 -1.39 -5.79 10.16
C GLU A 63 -1.87 -6.89 9.22
N ALA A 64 -2.74 -6.57 8.25
CA ALA A 64 -3.19 -7.52 7.24
C ALA A 64 -2.01 -8.09 6.42
N GLN A 65 -1.08 -7.25 6.00
CA GLN A 65 0.13 -7.66 5.28
C GLN A 65 1.04 -8.55 6.15
N ARG A 66 1.19 -8.24 7.44
CA ARG A 66 1.95 -9.06 8.38
C ARG A 66 1.30 -10.44 8.55
N VAL A 67 0.00 -10.49 8.79
CA VAL A 67 -0.76 -11.75 8.94
C VAL A 67 -0.67 -12.59 7.67
N PHE A 68 -0.84 -11.97 6.49
CA PHE A 68 -0.67 -12.64 5.21
C PHE A 68 0.73 -13.22 5.06
N THR A 69 1.76 -12.42 5.32
CA THR A 69 3.17 -12.85 5.20
C THR A 69 3.50 -13.97 6.19
N ASP A 70 3.00 -13.90 7.42
CA ASP A 70 3.24 -14.91 8.45
C ASP A 70 2.52 -16.23 8.13
N ASN A 71 1.28 -16.19 7.63
CA ASN A 71 0.57 -17.39 7.17
C ASN A 71 1.19 -17.97 5.89
N PHE A 72 1.62 -17.12 4.96
CA PHE A 72 2.31 -17.55 3.75
C PHE A 72 3.62 -18.26 4.09
N LYS A 73 4.42 -17.71 5.03
CA LYS A 73 5.63 -18.35 5.58
C LYS A 73 5.38 -19.71 6.22
N LYS A 74 4.30 -19.88 6.98
CA LYS A 74 3.94 -21.18 7.59
C LYS A 74 3.63 -22.27 6.57
N ASN A 75 3.19 -21.88 5.37
CA ASN A 75 2.83 -22.79 4.29
C ASN A 75 3.98 -23.03 3.29
N PHE A 76 5.09 -22.28 3.36
CA PHE A 76 6.28 -22.59 2.57
C PHE A 76 6.89 -23.91 3.02
N GLY A 77 7.05 -24.84 2.06
CA GLY A 77 7.59 -26.17 2.29
C GLY A 77 6.55 -27.24 2.64
N ARG A 78 5.27 -26.87 2.82
CA ARG A 78 4.17 -27.84 2.86
C ARG A 78 3.67 -28.08 1.43
N PRO A 79 3.46 -29.34 1.02
CA PRO A 79 2.85 -29.62 -0.28
C PRO A 79 1.45 -28.99 -0.35
N VAL A 80 1.11 -28.42 -1.50
CA VAL A 80 -0.23 -27.88 -1.75
C VAL A 80 -1.22 -29.03 -1.65
N GLU A 81 -2.14 -28.97 -0.68
CA GLU A 81 -3.10 -30.05 -0.42
C GLU A 81 -4.39 -29.91 -1.25
N TRP A 82 -4.65 -28.74 -1.84
CA TRP A 82 -5.91 -28.43 -2.51
C TRP A 82 -5.68 -27.75 -3.85
N GLU A 83 -6.40 -28.20 -4.87
CA GLU A 83 -6.35 -27.64 -6.22
C GLU A 83 -7.75 -27.42 -6.77
N LEU A 84 -7.89 -26.40 -7.62
CA LEU A 84 -9.10 -26.18 -8.41
C LEU A 84 -9.05 -27.09 -9.64
N VAL A 85 -9.78 -28.20 -9.59
CA VAL A 85 -9.85 -29.15 -10.69
C VAL A 85 -11.13 -28.90 -11.48
N ARG A 86 -10.97 -28.84 -12.79
CA ARG A 86 -12.07 -28.73 -13.74
C ARG A 86 -12.25 -30.08 -14.44
N GLU A 87 -13.29 -30.82 -14.07
CA GLU A 87 -13.53 -32.16 -14.63
C GLU A 87 -13.88 -32.12 -16.12
N PHE A 88 -14.60 -31.08 -16.56
CA PHE A 88 -15.00 -30.92 -17.96
C PHE A 88 -14.73 -29.49 -18.47
N PRO A 89 -14.45 -29.29 -19.77
CA PRO A 89 -14.13 -27.97 -20.33
C PRO A 89 -15.22 -26.90 -20.17
N TRP A 90 -16.46 -27.31 -19.86
CA TRP A 90 -17.60 -26.43 -19.63
C TRP A 90 -18.06 -26.40 -18.17
N SER A 91 -17.47 -27.19 -17.26
CA SER A 91 -17.89 -27.19 -15.86
C SER A 91 -17.30 -26.01 -15.08
N THR A 92 -17.87 -25.68 -13.92
CA THR A 92 -17.23 -24.79 -12.96
C THR A 92 -16.09 -25.54 -12.24
N PRO A 93 -14.94 -24.90 -11.98
CA PRO A 93 -13.86 -25.51 -11.21
C PRO A 93 -14.33 -25.80 -9.77
N THR A 94 -13.97 -26.96 -9.24
CA THR A 94 -14.28 -27.34 -7.85
C THR A 94 -12.99 -27.58 -7.08
N LEU A 95 -12.95 -27.17 -5.81
CA LEU A 95 -11.79 -27.34 -4.95
C LEU A 95 -11.74 -28.79 -4.48
N ARG A 96 -10.68 -29.53 -4.83
CA ARG A 96 -10.47 -30.92 -4.40
C ARG A 96 -9.14 -31.10 -3.70
N ARG A 97 -9.12 -32.05 -2.75
CA ARG A 97 -7.90 -32.43 -2.05
C ARG A 97 -7.05 -33.31 -2.96
N ILE A 98 -5.76 -33.01 -3.05
CA ILE A 98 -4.79 -33.74 -3.86
C ILE A 98 -4.36 -34.98 -3.05
N GLU A 99 -4.78 -36.18 -3.46
CA GLU A 99 -4.49 -37.44 -2.74
C GLU A 99 -3.07 -37.97 -3.00
N THR A 100 -2.51 -37.65 -4.16
CA THR A 100 -1.13 -37.99 -4.54
C THR A 100 -0.41 -36.71 -4.87
N VAL A 101 0.75 -36.47 -4.25
CA VAL A 101 1.68 -35.40 -4.65
C VAL A 101 2.24 -35.79 -6.02
N ALA A 102 1.40 -35.74 -7.05
CA ALA A 102 1.78 -35.96 -8.42
C ALA A 102 2.73 -34.81 -8.75
N SER A 103 3.98 -35.18 -8.98
CA SER A 103 5.02 -34.32 -9.53
C SER A 103 4.39 -33.41 -10.56
N SER A 104 4.53 -32.10 -10.33
CA SER A 104 4.28 -31.03 -11.28
C SER A 104 4.36 -31.54 -12.73
N SER A 105 3.19 -31.72 -13.36
CA SER A 105 3.10 -31.93 -14.79
C SER A 105 3.50 -30.62 -15.46
N LEU A 106 4.81 -30.41 -15.59
CA LEU A 106 5.35 -29.48 -16.55
C LEU A 106 4.82 -29.93 -17.92
N PRO A 107 4.15 -29.05 -18.69
CA PRO A 107 3.86 -29.37 -20.07
C PRO A 107 5.19 -29.58 -20.78
N SER A 108 5.45 -30.80 -21.26
CA SER A 108 6.54 -31.04 -22.21
C SER A 108 6.20 -30.30 -23.49
N GLU A 109 6.86 -29.17 -23.72
CA GLU A 109 6.82 -28.48 -25.01
C GLU A 109 7.23 -29.50 -26.09
N SER A 110 6.36 -29.65 -27.09
CA SER A 110 6.57 -30.44 -28.31
C SER A 110 6.98 -29.52 -29.45
#